data_AF-A0A9P0AGL3-F1
#
_entry.id   AF-A0A9P0AGL3-F1
#
_cell.length_a   1.000
_cell.length_b   1.000
_cell.length_c   1.000
_cell.angle_alpha   90.00
_cell.angle_beta   90.00
_cell.angle_gamma   90.00
#
_symmetry.space_group_name_H-M   'P 1'
#
loop_
_entity.id
_entity.type
_entity.pdbx_description
1 polymer ?
#
loop_
_entity_poly.entity_id
_entity_poly.type
_entity_poly.pdbx_seq_one_letter_code
_entity_poly.pdbx_strand_id
1 'polypeptide(L)'
;MSDILDVISSPSLDESISRIELQTLNPSNPNALNNNDIIHFSMNQADMLPYLPKSYFLISGRLAKSSAEGALSAPSATNRFANGGILHLFNRIELRMNNSLLQSVNEPGKTCLVRLMTTYNDWNIRHLQLMGLDESLGMEDDGSFHNVVIPFKVFFSFGEDFRRVLINPKLEILLTRARTDDNAIYQTAAENYSLKISKIQFRIPFVQVDDVHRLKLLKIIDKDRALPIAFRSWDLYQYPELPASTKHTWSIKTSTQIEKPRYVVVFFQTGRMDDKSKNACKFDHCDLRNIQLYLNNMPYPYESYDQSFSKNNFAIFYHAYCEFSSTYNGLRETSPYLRLKTFKSDAPLFIINCERQKETLKYGPVDVRLEFEANAAFPANTTASCIIIHDTIYQYNPLSGVIKKYEG
;
A
#
# COMPACT_ATOMS: atom_id res chain seq x y z
N MET A 1 34.86 12.04 10.41
CA MET A 1 35.39 13.12 11.29
C MET A 1 34.20 13.84 11.89
N SER A 2 34.30 14.24 13.16
CA SER A 2 33.22 14.89 13.90
C SER A 2 32.96 16.28 13.30
N ASP A 3 31.85 16.41 12.58
CA ASP A 3 31.34 17.59 11.86
C ASP A 3 31.30 18.88 12.71
N ILE A 4 31.22 18.71 14.03
CA ILE A 4 31.06 19.78 15.03
C ILE A 4 32.28 20.72 15.14
N LEU A 5 33.45 20.35 14.61
CA LEU A 5 34.68 21.16 14.69
C LEU A 5 35.12 21.73 13.33
N ASP A 6 34.43 21.39 12.23
CA ASP A 6 34.79 21.85 10.88
C ASP A 6 34.12 23.20 10.56
N VAL A 7 34.45 24.20 11.37
CA VAL A 7 33.90 25.58 11.29
C VAL A 7 34.37 26.36 10.06
N ILE A 8 35.29 25.79 9.25
CA ILE A 8 35.85 26.39 8.04
C ILE A 8 35.33 25.68 6.78
N SER A 9 34.53 24.62 6.92
CA SER A 9 33.93 23.93 5.79
C SER A 9 33.09 24.89 4.95
N SER A 10 33.39 24.94 3.65
CA SER A 10 32.58 25.70 2.71
C SER A 10 31.26 24.96 2.45
N PRO A 11 30.13 25.65 2.34
CA PRO A 11 28.86 25.01 2.03
C PRO A 11 28.95 24.28 0.69
N SER A 12 28.56 23.01 0.66
CA SER A 12 28.46 22.26 -0.59
C SER A 12 27.17 22.64 -1.32
N LEU A 13 27.30 23.34 -2.45
CA LEU A 13 26.17 23.57 -3.36
C LEU A 13 26.05 22.37 -4.31
N ASP A 14 24.87 21.74 -4.33
CA ASP A 14 24.57 20.66 -5.28
C ASP A 14 23.86 21.26 -6.51
N GLU A 15 24.62 21.37 -7.60
CA GLU A 15 24.13 21.84 -8.91
C GLU A 15 23.93 20.68 -9.90
N SER A 16 23.97 19.42 -9.44
CA SER A 16 23.88 18.25 -10.32
C SER A 16 22.53 18.09 -11.02
N ILE A 17 21.46 18.63 -10.42
CA ILE A 17 20.11 18.68 -10.97
C ILE A 17 19.84 20.09 -11.46
N SER A 18 19.77 20.26 -12.79
CA SER A 18 19.52 21.55 -13.41
C SER A 18 18.05 21.95 -13.37
N ARG A 19 17.13 20.97 -13.42
CA ARG A 19 15.68 21.22 -13.40
C ARG A 19 14.89 19.98 -12.99
N ILE A 20 13.75 20.18 -12.34
CA ILE A 20 12.71 19.15 -12.18
C ILE A 20 11.44 19.68 -12.82
N GLU A 21 10.93 18.96 -13.83
CA GLU A 21 9.71 19.34 -14.54
C GLU A 21 8.61 18.31 -14.30
N LEU A 22 7.44 18.76 -13.88
CA LEU A 22 6.29 17.90 -13.64
C LEU A 22 5.45 17.79 -14.90
N GLN A 23 5.34 16.58 -15.46
CA GLN A 23 4.52 16.32 -16.64
C GLN A 23 3.30 15.48 -16.29
N THR A 24 2.27 15.57 -17.13
CA THR A 24 1.01 14.82 -16.97
C THR A 24 0.93 13.75 -18.03
N LEU A 25 0.75 12.52 -17.58
CA LEU A 25 0.40 11.39 -18.42
C LEU A 25 -1.10 11.12 -18.29
N ASN A 26 -1.79 11.08 -19.42
CA ASN A 26 -3.17 10.60 -19.49
C ASN A 26 -3.16 9.09 -19.79
N PRO A 27 -4.23 8.36 -19.41
CA PRO A 27 -4.38 6.97 -19.82
C PRO A 27 -4.38 6.86 -21.35
N SER A 28 -3.80 5.79 -21.87
CA SER A 28 -3.84 5.43 -23.30
C SER A 28 -5.28 5.09 -23.75
N ASN A 29 -6.15 4.73 -22.80
CA ASN A 29 -7.57 4.44 -22.98
C ASN A 29 -8.44 5.29 -22.03
N PRO A 30 -8.59 6.60 -22.29
CA PRO A 30 -9.18 7.55 -21.33
C PRO A 30 -10.66 7.29 -20.98
N ASN A 31 -11.39 6.52 -21.80
CA ASN A 31 -12.80 6.19 -21.58
C ASN A 31 -13.02 4.92 -20.75
N ALA A 32 -11.97 4.14 -20.47
CA ALA A 32 -12.04 2.87 -19.76
C ALA A 32 -12.03 3.09 -18.23
N LEU A 33 -13.05 3.77 -17.71
CA LEU A 33 -13.16 4.18 -16.30
C LEU A 33 -14.27 3.47 -15.52
N ASN A 34 -15.06 2.61 -16.18
CA ASN A 34 -16.17 1.89 -15.55
C ASN A 34 -15.65 0.72 -14.70
N ASN A 35 -16.53 0.14 -13.90
CA ASN A 35 -16.20 -1.05 -13.12
C ASN A 35 -15.73 -2.20 -14.03
N ASN A 36 -14.69 -2.92 -13.61
CA ASN A 36 -13.96 -3.96 -14.37
C ASN A 36 -13.10 -3.47 -15.55
N ASP A 37 -13.12 -2.18 -15.91
CA ASP A 37 -12.20 -1.65 -16.91
C ASP A 37 -10.75 -1.65 -16.40
N ILE A 38 -9.79 -1.74 -17.32
CA ILE A 38 -8.36 -1.59 -17.03
C ILE A 38 -7.90 -0.24 -17.56
N ILE A 39 -7.53 0.66 -16.66
CA ILE A 39 -6.94 1.95 -17.00
C ILE A 39 -5.45 1.74 -17.24
N HIS A 40 -4.96 2.09 -18.43
CA HIS A 40 -3.58 1.84 -18.83
C HIS A 40 -2.83 3.16 -19.03
N PHE A 41 -1.76 3.36 -18.27
CA PHE A 41 -0.77 4.41 -18.50
C PHE A 41 0.49 3.79 -19.10
N SER A 42 0.99 4.36 -20.19
CA SER A 42 2.24 3.93 -20.81
C SER A 42 3.18 5.10 -21.03
N MET A 43 4.45 4.94 -20.71
CA MET A 43 5.50 5.92 -20.93
C MET A 43 6.70 5.24 -21.57
N ASN A 44 7.10 5.74 -22.73
CA ASN A 44 8.27 5.27 -23.46
C ASN A 44 9.01 6.45 -24.05
N GLN A 45 9.66 7.23 -23.19
CA GLN A 45 10.47 8.38 -23.58
C GLN A 45 11.93 8.09 -23.22
N ALA A 46 12.75 7.88 -24.25
CA ALA A 46 14.20 7.79 -24.09
C ALA A 46 14.75 9.13 -23.58
N ASP A 47 15.89 9.09 -22.89
CA ASP A 47 16.61 10.27 -22.35
C ASP A 47 15.90 11.09 -21.26
N MET A 48 14.72 10.65 -20.82
CA MET A 48 14.01 11.23 -19.69
C MET A 48 14.30 10.43 -18.41
N LEU A 49 14.49 11.14 -17.29
CA LEU A 49 14.79 10.53 -15.98
C LEU A 49 13.57 10.69 -15.04
N PRO A 50 12.55 9.83 -15.17
CA PRO A 50 11.38 9.87 -14.30
C PRO A 50 11.76 9.56 -12.86
N TYR A 51 11.20 10.34 -11.93
CA TYR A 51 11.36 10.16 -10.48
C TYR A 51 10.03 9.74 -9.83
N LEU A 52 9.73 8.44 -9.90
CA LEU A 52 8.46 7.87 -9.41
C LEU A 52 8.13 8.14 -7.93
N PRO A 53 9.09 8.19 -6.97
CA PRO A 53 8.78 8.42 -5.55
C PRO A 53 7.99 9.70 -5.25
N LYS A 54 8.14 10.74 -6.09
CA LYS A 54 7.40 12.01 -5.98
C LYS A 54 6.27 12.16 -7.02
N SER A 55 6.00 11.12 -7.79
CA SER A 55 4.85 11.08 -8.70
C SER A 55 3.55 10.81 -7.95
N TYR A 56 2.42 11.15 -8.56
CA TYR A 56 1.10 10.99 -7.95
C TYR A 56 -0.01 10.90 -9.00
N PHE A 57 -1.11 10.24 -8.64
CA PHE A 57 -2.33 10.17 -9.43
C PHE A 57 -3.29 11.27 -9.01
N LEU A 58 -4.06 11.77 -9.98
CA LEU A 58 -5.17 12.68 -9.79
C LEU A 58 -6.43 11.98 -10.24
N ILE A 59 -7.41 11.83 -9.34
CA ILE A 59 -8.72 11.25 -9.65
C ILE A 59 -9.79 12.33 -9.49
N SER A 60 -10.62 12.48 -10.51
CA SER A 60 -11.82 13.31 -10.48
C SER A 60 -13.02 12.46 -10.85
N GLY A 61 -14.17 12.82 -10.28
CA GLY A 61 -15.39 12.07 -10.46
C GLY A 61 -16.57 12.77 -9.82
N ARG A 62 -17.65 12.02 -9.65
CA ARG A 62 -18.87 12.49 -9.02
C ARG A 62 -19.49 11.38 -8.21
N LEU A 63 -19.73 11.64 -6.93
CA LEU A 63 -20.60 10.84 -6.07
C LEU A 63 -21.89 11.64 -5.92
N ALA A 64 -22.97 11.22 -6.55
CA ALA A 64 -24.21 12.00 -6.55
C ALA A 64 -25.43 11.13 -6.28
N LYS A 65 -26.43 11.73 -5.62
CA LYS A 65 -27.80 11.21 -5.58
C LYS A 65 -28.61 11.81 -6.73
N SER A 66 -29.49 11.00 -7.31
CA SER A 66 -30.46 11.46 -8.30
C SER A 66 -31.81 11.75 -7.63
N SER A 67 -32.36 12.94 -7.86
CA SER A 67 -33.76 13.23 -7.51
C SER A 67 -34.72 12.56 -8.50
N ALA A 68 -36.01 12.51 -8.16
CA ALA A 68 -37.07 12.04 -9.05
C ALA A 68 -37.16 12.86 -10.36
N GLU A 69 -36.70 14.11 -10.33
CA GLU A 69 -36.66 15.04 -11.47
C GLU A 69 -35.32 14.98 -12.24
N GLY A 70 -34.42 14.07 -11.87
CA GLY A 70 -33.13 13.88 -12.54
C GLY A 70 -32.03 14.87 -12.13
N ALA A 71 -32.31 15.81 -11.22
CA ALA A 71 -31.29 16.71 -10.67
C ALA A 71 -30.30 15.91 -9.82
N LEU A 72 -29.00 16.20 -10.02
CA LEU A 72 -27.91 15.62 -9.24
C LEU A 72 -27.55 16.54 -8.09
N SER A 73 -27.25 15.95 -6.95
CA SER A 73 -26.77 16.67 -5.78
C SER A 73 -25.76 15.83 -5.00
N ALA A 74 -24.93 16.50 -4.21
CA ALA A 74 -24.05 15.85 -3.25
C ALA A 74 -24.86 14.92 -2.34
N PRO A 75 -24.29 13.77 -1.96
CA PRO A 75 -24.95 12.85 -1.06
C PRO A 75 -25.11 13.50 0.32
N SER A 76 -26.08 13.02 1.08
CA SER A 76 -26.25 13.45 2.47
C SER A 76 -25.04 13.05 3.32
N ALA A 77 -24.86 13.66 4.51
CA ALA A 77 -23.80 13.26 5.44
C ALA A 77 -23.86 11.76 5.84
N THR A 78 -25.01 11.11 5.62
CA THR A 78 -25.20 9.67 5.86
C THR A 78 -24.69 8.79 4.73
N ASN A 79 -24.19 9.35 3.62
CA ASN A 79 -23.61 8.61 2.51
C ASN A 79 -22.34 9.33 2.01
N ARG A 80 -21.17 8.71 2.23
CA ARG A 80 -19.88 9.34 1.94
C ARG A 80 -18.85 8.31 1.56
N PHE A 81 -17.72 8.76 1.02
CA PHE A 81 -16.55 7.90 0.93
C PHE A 81 -16.17 7.39 2.32
N ALA A 82 -15.85 6.09 2.39
CA ALA A 82 -15.20 5.51 3.55
C ALA A 82 -13.81 6.16 3.74
N ASN A 83 -13.21 6.00 4.93
CA ASN A 83 -11.89 6.55 5.22
C ASN A 83 -10.83 5.92 4.29
N GLY A 84 -10.24 6.69 3.38
CA GLY A 84 -9.38 6.15 2.31
C GLY A 84 -10.12 5.33 1.25
N GLY A 85 -11.45 5.47 1.14
CA GLY A 85 -12.33 4.70 0.26
C GLY A 85 -11.98 4.79 -1.22
N ILE A 86 -11.29 5.86 -1.65
CA ILE A 86 -10.79 6.01 -3.02
C ILE A 86 -9.88 4.84 -3.45
N LEU A 87 -9.20 4.17 -2.50
CA LEU A 87 -8.36 3.00 -2.77
C LEU A 87 -9.19 1.76 -3.11
N HIS A 88 -10.42 1.65 -2.62
CA HIS A 88 -11.35 0.56 -2.93
C HIS A 88 -11.94 0.66 -4.34
N LEU A 89 -11.69 1.76 -5.07
CA LEU A 89 -12.05 1.89 -6.48
C LEU A 89 -11.26 0.95 -7.39
N PHE A 90 -10.19 0.33 -6.91
CA PHE A 90 -9.36 -0.57 -7.70
C PHE A 90 -9.34 -1.95 -7.06
N ASN A 91 -9.41 -2.99 -7.88
CA ASN A 91 -9.22 -4.37 -7.45
C ASN A 91 -7.75 -4.79 -7.55
N ARG A 92 -7.03 -4.28 -8.55
CA ARG A 92 -5.63 -4.62 -8.78
C ARG A 92 -4.90 -3.47 -9.45
N ILE A 93 -3.67 -3.23 -9.03
CA ILE A 93 -2.79 -2.24 -9.65
C ILE A 93 -1.43 -2.89 -9.93
N GLU A 94 -0.87 -2.61 -11.10
CA GLU A 94 0.38 -3.21 -11.56
C GLU A 94 1.35 -2.15 -12.05
N LEU A 95 2.61 -2.31 -11.67
CA LEU A 95 3.74 -1.57 -12.20
C LEU A 95 4.60 -2.53 -13.01
N ARG A 96 4.72 -2.25 -14.30
CA ARG A 96 5.61 -2.96 -15.22
C ARG A 96 6.68 -2.03 -15.73
N MET A 97 7.87 -2.58 -15.91
CA MET A 97 8.99 -1.91 -16.57
C MET A 97 9.54 -2.86 -17.61
N ASN A 98 9.75 -2.40 -18.85
CA ASN A 98 10.27 -3.19 -19.97
C ASN A 98 9.59 -4.57 -20.11
N ASN A 99 8.25 -4.56 -20.11
CA ASN A 99 7.37 -5.74 -20.17
C ASN A 99 7.46 -6.70 -18.96
N SER A 100 8.34 -6.46 -17.99
CA SER A 100 8.47 -7.26 -16.77
C SER A 100 7.60 -6.66 -15.65
N LEU A 101 6.85 -7.52 -14.94
CA LEU A 101 6.09 -7.09 -13.77
C LEU A 101 7.06 -6.82 -12.62
N LEU A 102 7.14 -5.57 -12.15
CA LEU A 102 7.95 -5.22 -10.97
C LEU A 102 7.15 -5.45 -9.70
N GLN A 103 5.92 -4.92 -9.66
CA GLN A 103 5.05 -4.98 -8.49
C GLN A 103 3.59 -5.11 -8.92
N SER A 104 2.86 -6.01 -8.28
CA SER A 104 1.40 -6.10 -8.35
C SER A 104 0.85 -5.93 -6.94
N VAL A 105 -0.20 -5.14 -6.78
CA VAL A 105 -0.91 -4.98 -5.51
C VAL A 105 -2.37 -5.37 -5.73
N ASN A 106 -2.79 -6.41 -5.03
CA ASN A 106 -4.18 -6.88 -5.02
C ASN A 106 -4.96 -6.16 -3.92
N GLU A 107 -6.23 -5.89 -4.19
CA GLU A 107 -7.14 -5.14 -3.33
C GLU A 107 -6.49 -3.92 -2.66
N PRO A 108 -6.06 -2.88 -3.42
CA PRO A 108 -5.43 -1.68 -2.87
C PRO A 108 -6.20 -1.06 -1.69
N GLY A 109 -7.53 -1.13 -1.70
CA GLY A 109 -8.38 -0.70 -0.59
C GLY A 109 -8.04 -1.36 0.76
N LYS A 110 -7.56 -2.61 0.77
CA LYS A 110 -7.05 -3.29 1.96
C LYS A 110 -5.54 -3.14 2.08
N THR A 111 -4.80 -3.55 1.05
CA THR A 111 -3.34 -3.66 1.11
C THR A 111 -2.66 -2.32 1.36
N CYS A 112 -3.04 -1.29 0.60
CA CYS A 112 -2.47 0.04 0.76
C CYS A 112 -2.97 0.70 2.05
N LEU A 113 -4.24 0.55 2.40
CA LEU A 113 -4.79 1.14 3.63
C LEU A 113 -4.12 0.56 4.88
N VAL A 114 -3.97 -0.77 4.98
CA VAL A 114 -3.27 -1.41 6.09
C VAL A 114 -1.80 -1.01 6.12
N ARG A 115 -1.14 -0.89 4.97
CA ARG A 115 0.23 -0.34 4.91
C ARG A 115 0.29 1.07 5.48
N LEU A 116 -0.58 1.97 5.03
CA LEU A 116 -0.64 3.34 5.55
C LEU A 116 -0.89 3.34 7.06
N MET A 117 -1.84 2.53 7.54
CA MET A 117 -2.15 2.46 8.96
C MET A 117 -1.00 1.96 9.82
N THR A 118 -0.10 1.14 9.26
CA THR A 118 1.00 0.50 10.01
C THR A 118 2.35 1.20 9.84
N THR A 119 2.59 1.84 8.70
CA THR A 119 3.89 2.47 8.41
C THR A 119 3.84 3.99 8.46
N TYR A 120 2.69 4.66 8.45
CA TYR A 120 2.67 6.12 8.49
C TYR A 120 2.52 6.61 9.93
N ASN A 121 3.04 7.82 10.17
CA ASN A 121 2.83 8.56 11.42
C ASN A 121 1.90 9.77 11.20
N ASP A 122 1.61 10.49 12.28
CA ASP A 122 0.76 11.68 12.27
C ASP A 122 1.17 12.73 11.22
N TRP A 123 2.47 12.88 10.95
CA TRP A 123 2.97 13.84 9.96
C TRP A 123 2.71 13.39 8.53
N ASN A 124 2.90 12.11 8.25
CA ASN A 124 2.71 11.58 6.91
C ASN A 124 1.25 11.65 6.47
N ILE A 125 0.30 11.54 7.41
CA ILE A 125 -1.13 11.41 7.12
C ILE A 125 -1.80 12.74 6.81
N ARG A 126 -1.28 13.87 7.31
CA ARG A 126 -1.82 15.20 6.96
C ARG A 126 -1.88 15.43 5.45
N HIS A 127 -0.88 14.99 4.72
CA HIS A 127 -0.90 15.10 3.25
C HIS A 127 -1.92 14.16 2.59
N LEU A 128 -2.22 13.01 3.22
CA LEU A 128 -3.18 12.02 2.73
C LEU A 128 -4.64 12.39 3.00
N GLN A 129 -4.91 13.48 3.71
CA GLN A 129 -6.26 14.08 3.78
C GLN A 129 -6.77 14.42 2.37
N LEU A 130 -5.88 14.74 1.43
CA LEU A 130 -6.22 14.98 0.01
C LEU A 130 -6.79 13.75 -0.72
N MET A 131 -6.60 12.54 -0.18
CA MET A 131 -7.22 11.31 -0.68
C MET A 131 -8.40 10.83 0.18
N GLY A 132 -8.86 11.65 1.12
CA GLY A 132 -9.97 11.32 2.02
C GLY A 132 -9.57 10.41 3.17
N LEU A 133 -8.30 10.50 3.62
CA LEU A 133 -7.83 9.82 4.83
C LEU A 133 -8.03 10.75 6.05
N ASP A 134 -8.77 10.28 7.06
CA ASP A 134 -9.26 10.98 8.27
C ASP A 134 -10.16 12.19 8.06
N GLU A 135 -10.16 12.76 6.86
CA GLU A 135 -11.02 13.83 6.45
C GLU A 135 -11.94 13.38 5.32
N SER A 136 -13.15 13.93 5.28
CA SER A 136 -14.07 13.66 4.17
C SER A 136 -13.56 14.35 2.90
N LEU A 137 -13.73 13.69 1.74
CA LEU A 137 -13.40 14.32 0.46
C LEU A 137 -14.29 15.54 0.22
N GLY A 138 -13.67 16.67 -0.13
CA GLY A 138 -14.39 17.87 -0.54
C GLY A 138 -15.14 17.62 -1.84
N MET A 139 -16.42 18.00 -1.86
CA MET A 139 -17.31 17.88 -3.02
C MET A 139 -18.03 19.19 -3.29
N GLU A 140 -18.35 19.44 -4.55
CA GLU A 140 -19.28 20.48 -4.97
C GLU A 140 -20.73 20.09 -4.66
N ASP A 141 -21.66 21.05 -4.80
CA ASP A 141 -23.09 20.84 -4.50
C ASP A 141 -23.74 19.76 -5.38
N ASP A 142 -23.18 19.49 -6.56
CA ASP A 142 -23.64 18.43 -7.47
C ASP A 142 -22.99 17.05 -7.18
N GLY A 143 -22.12 16.98 -6.16
CA GLY A 143 -21.38 15.79 -5.76
C GLY A 143 -20.05 15.56 -6.50
N SER A 144 -19.63 16.51 -7.33
CA SER A 144 -18.35 16.42 -8.06
C SER A 144 -17.17 16.58 -7.11
N PHE A 145 -16.15 15.75 -7.32
CA PHE A 145 -14.86 15.88 -6.64
C PHE A 145 -13.74 15.96 -7.69
N HIS A 146 -12.73 16.76 -7.39
CA HIS A 146 -11.71 17.13 -8.35
C HIS A 146 -10.31 16.89 -7.81
N ASN A 147 -9.45 16.30 -8.63
CA ASN A 147 -8.01 16.21 -8.39
C ASN A 147 -7.66 15.60 -7.03
N VAL A 148 -8.37 14.56 -6.61
CA VAL A 148 -8.03 13.74 -5.44
C VAL A 148 -6.63 13.17 -5.65
N VAL A 149 -5.70 13.52 -4.77
CA VAL A 149 -4.27 13.25 -4.95
C VAL A 149 -3.91 11.93 -4.27
N ILE A 150 -3.50 10.93 -5.05
CA ILE A 150 -2.96 9.66 -4.52
C ILE A 150 -1.48 9.58 -4.84
N PRO A 151 -0.56 9.76 -3.87
CA PRO A 151 0.86 9.60 -4.13
C PRO A 151 1.20 8.21 -4.67
N PHE A 152 2.15 8.11 -5.60
CA PHE A 152 2.54 6.83 -6.21
C PHE A 152 2.96 5.80 -5.16
N LYS A 153 3.68 6.25 -4.11
CA LYS A 153 4.09 5.41 -2.98
C LYS A 153 2.93 4.85 -2.14
N VAL A 154 1.74 5.44 -2.20
CA VAL A 154 0.53 4.90 -1.57
C VAL A 154 0.08 3.64 -2.29
N PHE A 155 0.17 3.61 -3.61
CA PHE A 155 -0.13 2.42 -4.41
C PHE A 155 1.04 1.43 -4.39
N PHE A 156 2.23 1.86 -4.76
CA PHE A 156 3.39 0.99 -4.96
C PHE A 156 4.45 1.25 -3.89
N SER A 157 4.74 0.26 -3.02
CA SER A 157 5.85 0.38 -2.04
C SER A 157 7.20 0.52 -2.72
N PHE A 158 7.31 0.18 -4.00
CA PHE A 158 8.45 0.56 -4.85
C PHE A 158 8.84 2.03 -4.65
N GLY A 159 7.87 2.96 -4.65
CA GLY A 159 8.13 4.39 -4.51
C GLY A 159 8.55 4.83 -3.10
N GLU A 160 8.41 3.96 -2.10
CA GLU A 160 8.82 4.23 -0.71
C GLU A 160 10.31 3.93 -0.50
N ASP A 161 10.78 2.82 -1.07
CA ASP A 161 12.14 2.30 -0.91
C ASP A 161 13.08 2.73 -2.05
N PHE A 162 12.61 2.69 -3.31
CA PHE A 162 13.43 3.03 -4.48
C PHE A 162 13.48 4.54 -4.71
N ARG A 163 14.33 5.25 -3.95
CA ARG A 163 14.42 6.72 -3.97
C ARG A 163 15.38 7.27 -5.04
N ARG A 164 15.36 6.72 -6.26
CA ARG A 164 16.25 7.10 -7.37
C ARG A 164 15.48 7.30 -8.67
N VAL A 165 16.08 8.00 -9.63
CA VAL A 165 15.55 8.08 -11.00
C VAL A 165 15.70 6.74 -11.72
N LEU A 166 14.82 6.47 -12.67
CA LEU A 166 14.97 5.36 -13.61
C LEU A 166 15.63 5.85 -14.90
N ILE A 167 16.50 5.03 -15.50
CA ILE A 167 17.24 5.34 -16.72
C ILE A 167 16.65 4.54 -17.88
N ASN A 168 16.24 5.22 -18.95
CA ASN A 168 15.59 4.63 -20.13
C ASN A 168 14.47 3.61 -19.81
N PRO A 169 13.53 3.88 -18.88
CA PRO A 169 12.49 2.91 -18.57
C PRO A 169 11.35 2.97 -19.61
N LYS A 170 10.89 1.82 -20.08
CA LYS A 170 9.54 1.67 -20.64
C LYS A 170 8.59 1.32 -19.50
N LEU A 171 7.83 2.29 -19.00
CA LEU A 171 6.89 2.08 -17.89
C LEU A 171 5.47 1.82 -18.39
N GLU A 172 4.82 0.84 -17.78
CA GLU A 172 3.39 0.59 -17.94
C GLU A 172 2.77 0.47 -16.55
N ILE A 173 1.70 1.23 -16.29
CA ILE A 173 0.93 1.15 -15.05
C ILE A 173 -0.50 0.77 -15.43
N LEU A 174 -0.99 -0.30 -14.83
CA LEU A 174 -2.35 -0.79 -15.07
C LEU A 174 -3.13 -0.66 -13.77
N LEU A 175 -4.29 0.01 -13.82
CA LEU A 175 -5.23 0.09 -12.70
C LEU A 175 -6.53 -0.59 -13.10
N THR A 176 -6.82 -1.74 -12.52
CA THR A 176 -8.05 -2.49 -12.77
C THR A 176 -9.13 -1.99 -11.82
N ARG A 177 -10.22 -1.41 -12.36
CA ARG A 177 -11.35 -0.93 -11.58
C ARG A 177 -12.04 -2.08 -10.86
N ALA A 178 -12.47 -1.82 -9.62
CA ALA A 178 -13.22 -2.78 -8.82
C ALA A 178 -14.54 -3.17 -9.51
N ARG A 179 -15.04 -4.37 -9.18
CA ARG A 179 -16.31 -4.89 -9.72
C ARG A 179 -17.51 -4.03 -9.31
N THR A 180 -17.47 -3.50 -8.10
CA THR A 180 -18.43 -2.55 -7.55
C THR A 180 -17.67 -1.46 -6.80
N ASP A 181 -18.32 -0.33 -6.56
CA ASP A 181 -17.78 0.77 -5.76
C ASP A 181 -18.27 0.72 -4.30
N ASP A 182 -18.93 -0.37 -3.90
CA ASP A 182 -19.63 -0.46 -2.61
C ASP A 182 -18.65 -0.36 -1.43
N ASN A 183 -17.47 -0.94 -1.56
CA ASN A 183 -16.41 -0.87 -0.55
C ASN A 183 -15.77 0.52 -0.41
N ALA A 184 -15.95 1.40 -1.41
CA ALA A 184 -15.44 2.77 -1.34
C ALA A 184 -16.37 3.68 -0.53
N ILE A 185 -17.60 3.24 -0.25
CA ILE A 185 -18.69 4.06 0.28
C ILE A 185 -19.13 3.51 1.64
N TYR A 186 -19.51 4.43 2.53
CA TYR A 186 -20.10 4.10 3.82
C TYR A 186 -21.42 4.86 4.00
N GLN A 187 -22.47 4.09 4.28
CA GLN A 187 -23.84 4.56 4.45
C GLN A 187 -24.36 4.28 5.85
N THR A 188 -24.80 5.31 6.56
CA THR A 188 -25.52 5.16 7.85
C THR A 188 -27.04 5.20 7.69
N ALA A 189 -27.53 5.59 6.51
CA ALA A 189 -28.94 5.52 6.13
C ALA A 189 -29.03 5.16 4.64
N ALA A 190 -30.09 4.44 4.26
CA ALA A 190 -30.29 4.00 2.88
C ALA A 190 -30.53 5.21 1.96
N GLU A 191 -29.61 5.42 1.02
CA GLU A 191 -29.70 6.47 0.01
C GLU A 191 -29.20 5.94 -1.33
N ASN A 192 -29.95 6.18 -2.41
CA ASN A 192 -29.49 5.83 -3.75
C ASN A 192 -28.43 6.81 -4.21
N TYR A 193 -27.31 6.30 -4.72
CA TYR A 193 -26.25 7.11 -5.28
C TYR A 193 -25.65 6.47 -6.53
N SER A 194 -24.96 7.30 -7.31
CA SER A 194 -24.09 6.90 -8.41
C SER A 194 -22.70 7.44 -8.14
N LEU A 195 -21.69 6.57 -8.19
CA LEU A 195 -20.29 6.97 -8.26
C LEU A 195 -19.79 6.80 -9.68
N LYS A 196 -19.17 7.85 -10.24
CA LYS A 196 -18.53 7.79 -11.55
C LYS A 196 -17.18 8.48 -11.50
N ILE A 197 -16.14 7.81 -12.00
CA ILE A 197 -14.85 8.45 -12.27
C ILE A 197 -14.95 9.14 -13.64
N SER A 198 -14.67 10.44 -13.67
CA SER A 198 -14.70 11.22 -14.92
C SER A 198 -13.32 11.39 -15.53
N LYS A 199 -12.28 11.38 -14.69
CA LYS A 199 -10.90 11.61 -15.14
C LYS A 199 -9.90 11.00 -14.17
N ILE A 200 -8.87 10.39 -14.73
CA ILE A 200 -7.67 10.00 -13.99
C ILE A 200 -6.43 10.43 -14.75
N GLN A 201 -5.45 10.99 -14.06
CA GLN A 201 -4.17 11.43 -14.63
C GLN A 201 -3.02 10.99 -13.74
N PHE A 202 -1.84 10.77 -14.32
CA PHE A 202 -0.63 10.46 -13.58
C PHE A 202 0.40 11.57 -13.77
N ARG A 203 0.82 12.22 -12.68
CA ARG A 203 1.78 13.33 -12.68
C ARG A 203 3.15 12.82 -12.29
N ILE A 204 4.14 12.98 -13.16
CA ILE A 204 5.48 12.43 -13.00
C ILE A 204 6.52 13.57 -13.04
N PRO A 205 7.40 13.69 -12.03
CA PRO A 205 8.53 14.59 -12.09
C PRO A 205 9.65 13.96 -12.91
N PHE A 206 10.13 14.70 -13.90
CA PHE A 206 11.30 14.36 -14.71
C PHE A 206 12.49 15.21 -14.28
N VAL A 207 13.60 14.54 -14.02
CA VAL A 207 14.83 15.17 -13.57
C VAL A 207 15.70 15.48 -14.79
N GLN A 208 16.12 16.72 -14.91
CA GLN A 208 17.17 17.16 -15.83
C GLN A 208 18.43 17.37 -15.00
N VAL A 209 19.54 16.86 -15.54
CA VAL A 209 20.86 16.94 -14.90
C VAL A 209 21.78 17.82 -15.72
N ASP A 210 22.86 18.30 -15.12
CA ASP A 210 23.93 18.98 -15.86
C ASP A 210 24.63 18.05 -16.87
N ASP A 211 25.44 18.60 -17.76
CA ASP A 211 26.14 17.83 -18.79
C ASP A 211 27.14 16.82 -18.21
N VAL A 212 27.77 17.14 -17.07
CA VAL A 212 28.76 16.28 -16.43
C VAL A 212 28.11 15.00 -15.89
N HIS A 213 26.96 15.14 -15.24
CA HIS A 213 26.16 14.05 -14.70
C HIS A 213 25.42 13.31 -15.82
N ARG A 214 24.95 14.01 -16.86
CA ARG A 214 24.42 13.37 -18.07
C ARG A 214 25.45 12.43 -18.69
N LEU A 215 26.70 12.86 -18.84
CA LEU A 215 27.80 12.01 -19.32
C LEU A 215 28.08 10.81 -18.41
N LYS A 216 27.96 10.96 -17.08
CA LYS A 216 28.11 9.83 -16.14
C LYS A 216 26.99 8.80 -16.33
N LEU A 217 25.75 9.23 -16.54
CA LEU A 217 24.61 8.35 -16.79
C LEU A 217 24.71 7.66 -18.16
N LEU A 218 25.14 8.38 -19.19
CA LEU A 218 25.41 7.79 -20.51
C LEU A 218 26.46 6.68 -20.44
N LYS A 219 27.56 6.88 -19.69
CA LYS A 219 28.56 5.82 -19.48
C LYS A 219 28.02 4.58 -18.75
N ILE A 220 26.97 4.73 -17.93
CA ILE A 220 26.28 3.59 -17.29
C ILE A 220 25.45 2.83 -18.33
N ILE A 221 24.77 3.57 -19.21
CA ILE A 221 23.99 3.02 -20.33
C ILE A 221 24.91 2.30 -21.31
N ASP A 222 25.98 2.93 -21.78
CA ASP A 222 26.91 2.36 -22.78
C ASP A 222 27.54 1.04 -22.32
N LYS A 223 27.79 0.90 -21.01
CA LYS A 223 28.32 -0.32 -20.40
C LYS A 223 27.24 -1.36 -20.08
N ASP A 224 25.98 -1.04 -20.34
CA ASP A 224 24.78 -1.75 -19.90
C ASP A 224 24.88 -2.22 -18.44
N ARG A 225 25.39 -1.35 -17.56
CA ARG A 225 25.71 -1.75 -16.19
C ARG A 225 24.43 -2.11 -15.44
N ALA A 226 24.38 -3.33 -14.90
CA ALA A 226 23.26 -3.78 -14.07
C ALA A 226 23.06 -2.86 -12.86
N LEU A 227 21.86 -2.29 -12.75
CA LEU A 227 21.41 -1.43 -11.68
C LEU A 227 20.55 -2.23 -10.70
N PRO A 228 20.90 -2.26 -9.41
CA PRO A 228 20.09 -2.93 -8.42
C PRO A 228 18.82 -2.12 -8.15
N ILE A 229 17.69 -2.81 -8.18
CA ILE A 229 16.38 -2.30 -7.76
C ILE A 229 15.95 -3.15 -6.58
N ALA A 230 15.82 -2.56 -5.40
CA ALA A 230 15.41 -3.25 -4.19
C ALA A 230 14.30 -2.47 -3.50
N PHE A 231 13.26 -3.18 -3.06
CA PHE A 231 12.15 -2.64 -2.30
C PHE A 231 11.45 -3.75 -1.51
N ARG A 232 10.64 -3.38 -0.53
CA ARG A 232 9.82 -4.30 0.26
C ARG A 232 8.46 -4.48 -0.39
N SER A 233 8.12 -5.71 -0.72
CA SER A 233 6.82 -6.08 -1.27
C SER A 233 5.80 -6.31 -0.15
N TRP A 234 4.53 -6.10 -0.46
CA TRP A 234 3.39 -6.24 0.45
C TRP A 234 2.35 -7.12 -0.25
N ASP A 235 2.42 -8.42 0.00
CA ASP A 235 1.58 -9.41 -0.67
C ASP A 235 0.38 -9.79 0.21
N LEU A 236 -0.83 -9.52 -0.28
CA LEU A 236 -2.08 -9.87 0.40
C LEU A 236 -2.49 -11.31 0.11
N TYR A 237 -2.81 -12.04 1.18
CA TYR A 237 -3.44 -13.35 1.15
C TYR A 237 -4.73 -13.30 1.98
N GLN A 238 -5.72 -14.10 1.61
CA GLN A 238 -7.02 -14.11 2.26
C GLN A 238 -7.53 -15.53 2.46
N TYR A 239 -8.13 -15.75 3.63
CA TYR A 239 -8.99 -16.88 3.92
C TYR A 239 -10.43 -16.39 3.93
N PRO A 240 -11.23 -16.71 2.88
CA PRO A 240 -12.50 -16.03 2.61
C PRO A 240 -13.50 -16.02 3.77
N GLU A 241 -13.67 -17.15 4.45
CA GLU A 241 -14.62 -17.29 5.55
C GLU A 241 -14.09 -18.26 6.60
N LEU A 242 -13.88 -17.77 7.83
CA LEU A 242 -13.44 -18.58 8.94
C LEU A 242 -14.55 -19.51 9.44
N PRO A 243 -14.20 -20.74 9.84
CA PRO A 243 -15.16 -21.63 10.50
C PRO A 243 -15.59 -21.04 11.85
N ALA A 244 -16.79 -21.42 12.30
CA ALA A 244 -17.31 -21.09 13.64
C ALA A 244 -16.57 -21.89 14.73
N SER A 245 -15.27 -21.64 14.86
CA SER A 245 -14.36 -22.23 15.85
C SER A 245 -13.65 -21.13 16.62
N THR A 246 -13.02 -21.50 17.73
CA THR A 246 -12.13 -20.60 18.48
C THR A 246 -10.69 -20.65 18.01
N LYS A 247 -10.34 -21.61 17.13
CA LYS A 247 -8.97 -21.86 16.65
C LYS A 247 -8.97 -22.11 15.16
N HIS A 248 -7.98 -21.58 14.47
CA HIS A 248 -7.78 -21.82 13.06
C HIS A 248 -6.29 -21.92 12.72
N THR A 249 -5.98 -22.79 11.76
CA THR A 249 -4.65 -23.00 11.20
C THR A 249 -4.74 -22.81 9.70
N TRP A 250 -3.92 -21.94 9.16
CA TRP A 250 -3.93 -21.55 7.75
C TRP A 250 -2.54 -21.65 7.13
N SER A 251 -2.36 -22.58 6.19
CA SER A 251 -1.17 -22.63 5.34
C SER A 251 -1.31 -21.60 4.22
N ILE A 252 -0.46 -20.57 4.23
CA ILE A 252 -0.58 -19.40 3.36
C ILE A 252 0.14 -19.63 2.03
N LYS A 253 1.44 -19.89 2.08
CA LYS A 253 2.30 -20.12 0.91
C LYS A 253 3.57 -20.86 1.29
N THR A 254 4.27 -21.35 0.28
CA THR A 254 5.70 -21.67 0.37
C THR A 254 6.49 -20.51 -0.24
N SER A 255 7.34 -19.86 0.55
CA SER A 255 8.23 -18.76 0.13
C SER A 255 9.58 -19.28 -0.35
N THR A 256 10.16 -18.59 -1.33
CA THR A 256 11.59 -18.69 -1.66
C THR A 256 12.44 -17.99 -0.60
N GLN A 257 13.76 -18.14 -0.66
CA GLN A 257 14.67 -17.57 0.35
C GLN A 257 14.64 -16.04 0.40
N ILE A 258 14.51 -15.38 -0.75
CA ILE A 258 14.45 -13.91 -0.79
C ILE A 258 13.08 -13.39 -0.35
N GLU A 259 12.01 -14.14 -0.64
CA GLU A 259 10.63 -13.76 -0.35
C GLU A 259 10.12 -14.29 1.00
N LYS A 260 11.04 -14.70 1.86
CA LYS A 260 10.66 -15.13 3.20
C LYS A 260 10.12 -13.94 4.00
N PRO A 261 9.07 -14.13 4.81
CA PRO A 261 8.46 -13.04 5.56
C PRO A 261 9.46 -12.36 6.49
N ARG A 262 9.61 -11.04 6.37
CA ARG A 262 10.23 -10.19 7.40
C ARG A 262 9.21 -9.78 8.45
N TYR A 263 8.00 -9.51 8.00
CA TYR A 263 6.86 -9.17 8.83
C TYR A 263 5.60 -9.77 8.24
N VAL A 264 4.63 -10.05 9.11
CA VAL A 264 3.26 -10.40 8.70
C VAL A 264 2.28 -9.51 9.46
N VAL A 265 1.35 -8.91 8.72
CA VAL A 265 0.25 -8.12 9.29
C VAL A 265 -1.04 -8.90 9.09
N VAL A 266 -1.70 -9.28 10.19
CA VAL A 266 -2.95 -10.03 10.17
C VAL A 266 -4.10 -9.14 10.60
N PHE A 267 -5.24 -9.25 9.93
CA PHE A 267 -6.44 -8.49 10.23
C PHE A 267 -7.69 -9.24 9.79
N PHE A 268 -8.81 -8.94 10.44
CA PHE A 268 -10.09 -9.62 10.21
C PHE A 268 -11.17 -8.62 9.79
N GLN A 269 -12.14 -9.07 9.01
CA GLN A 269 -13.32 -8.28 8.63
C GLN A 269 -14.56 -9.16 8.68
N THR A 270 -15.59 -8.73 9.42
CA THR A 270 -16.83 -9.48 9.64
C THR A 270 -17.97 -8.93 8.79
N GLY A 271 -18.22 -9.55 7.64
CA GLY A 271 -19.33 -9.22 6.74
C GLY A 271 -19.37 -7.75 6.35
N ARG A 272 -18.20 -7.14 6.09
CA ARG A 272 -18.05 -5.72 5.70
C ARG A 272 -17.90 -5.53 4.19
N MET A 273 -17.43 -6.55 3.49
CA MET A 273 -17.17 -6.48 2.06
C MET A 273 -18.48 -6.46 1.28
N ASP A 274 -18.56 -5.57 0.30
CA ASP A 274 -19.71 -5.33 -0.58
C ASP A 274 -21.00 -4.95 0.20
N ASP A 275 -20.87 -4.51 1.46
CA ASP A 275 -21.96 -4.03 2.31
C ASP A 275 -21.73 -2.58 2.71
N LYS A 276 -22.43 -1.67 2.01
CA LYS A 276 -22.31 -0.21 2.19
C LYS A 276 -22.72 0.25 3.59
N SER A 277 -23.55 -0.52 4.30
CA SER A 277 -23.97 -0.20 5.66
C SER A 277 -22.84 -0.39 6.68
N LYS A 278 -21.76 -1.05 6.28
CA LYS A 278 -20.58 -1.31 7.10
C LYS A 278 -19.35 -0.75 6.42
N ASN A 279 -18.54 -0.06 7.21
CA ASN A 279 -17.32 0.53 6.69
C ASN A 279 -16.29 -0.58 6.37
N ALA A 280 -15.98 -0.76 5.09
CA ALA A 280 -14.99 -1.72 4.57
C ALA A 280 -13.53 -1.35 4.93
N CYS A 281 -13.30 -0.12 5.38
CA CYS A 281 -12.00 0.36 5.85
C CYS A 281 -11.76 0.11 7.35
N LYS A 282 -12.66 -0.62 8.03
CA LYS A 282 -12.51 -1.04 9.43
C LYS A 282 -12.21 -2.53 9.54
N PHE A 283 -11.50 -2.87 10.61
CA PHE A 283 -11.08 -4.23 10.94
C PHE A 283 -11.65 -4.64 12.30
N ASP A 284 -11.84 -5.94 12.49
CA ASP A 284 -12.44 -6.53 13.67
C ASP A 284 -11.38 -7.26 14.50
N HIS A 285 -11.45 -7.13 15.83
CA HIS A 285 -10.47 -7.77 16.71
C HIS A 285 -10.79 -9.24 16.99
N CYS A 286 -12.02 -9.69 16.70
CA CYS A 286 -12.52 -11.06 16.89
C CYS A 286 -12.22 -11.66 18.28
N ASP A 287 -12.07 -10.81 19.30
CA ASP A 287 -11.52 -11.12 20.63
C ASP A 287 -10.31 -12.07 20.61
N LEU A 288 -9.36 -11.78 19.72
CA LEU A 288 -8.16 -12.58 19.51
C LEU A 288 -7.38 -12.75 20.81
N ARG A 289 -7.04 -14.01 21.11
CA ARG A 289 -6.32 -14.43 22.30
C ARG A 289 -4.84 -14.65 22.01
N ASN A 290 -4.54 -15.39 20.95
CA ASN A 290 -3.18 -15.75 20.55
C ASN A 290 -3.05 -15.74 19.01
N ILE A 291 -1.85 -15.44 18.52
CA ILE A 291 -1.50 -15.50 17.10
C ILE A 291 -0.01 -15.83 16.95
N GLN A 292 0.30 -16.81 16.12
CA GLN A 292 1.67 -17.25 15.85
C GLN A 292 1.82 -17.60 14.38
N LEU A 293 2.89 -17.11 13.77
CA LEU A 293 3.35 -17.50 12.45
C LEU A 293 4.41 -18.60 12.61
N TYR A 294 4.24 -19.69 11.89
CA TYR A 294 5.22 -20.74 11.75
C TYR A 294 5.94 -20.58 10.42
N LEU A 295 7.25 -20.41 10.49
CA LEU A 295 8.15 -20.55 9.35
C LEU A 295 8.74 -21.96 9.42
N ASN A 296 8.29 -22.84 8.53
CA ASN A 296 8.40 -24.29 8.68
C ASN A 296 7.79 -24.74 10.03
N ASN A 297 8.63 -25.10 11.00
CA ASN A 297 8.20 -25.51 12.34
C ASN A 297 8.65 -24.53 13.44
N MET A 298 9.14 -23.35 13.07
CA MET A 298 9.61 -22.34 14.02
C MET A 298 8.55 -21.25 14.24
N PRO A 299 8.00 -21.11 15.46
CA PRO A 299 6.96 -20.12 15.75
C PRO A 299 7.52 -18.71 15.99
N TYR A 300 6.75 -17.71 15.56
CA TYR A 300 6.96 -16.28 15.73
C TYR A 300 5.63 -15.62 16.15
N PRO A 301 5.53 -15.00 17.33
CA PRO A 301 6.47 -15.11 18.46
C PRO A 301 6.55 -16.56 18.99
N TYR A 302 7.59 -16.87 19.77
CA TYR A 302 7.74 -18.18 20.39
C TYR A 302 6.72 -18.43 21.51
N GLU A 303 6.52 -17.44 22.37
CA GLU A 303 5.54 -17.51 23.45
C GLU A 303 4.14 -17.21 22.91
N SER A 304 3.17 -18.03 23.30
CA SER A 304 1.76 -17.74 23.05
C SER A 304 1.29 -16.59 23.96
N TYR A 305 0.41 -15.76 23.43
CA TYR A 305 -0.23 -14.72 24.22
C TYR A 305 -1.54 -15.21 24.86
N ASP A 306 -1.93 -14.60 25.98
CA ASP A 306 -3.22 -14.81 26.64
C ASP A 306 -4.00 -13.48 26.71
N GLN A 307 -4.39 -12.96 25.54
CA GLN A 307 -5.06 -11.66 25.42
C GLN A 307 -6.59 -11.78 25.41
N SER A 308 -7.27 -10.69 25.73
CA SER A 308 -8.71 -10.49 25.51
C SER A 308 -9.02 -9.02 25.34
N PHE A 309 -9.53 -8.66 24.16
CA PHE A 309 -10.03 -7.32 23.86
C PHE A 309 -11.26 -6.97 24.70
N SER A 310 -12.11 -7.96 24.97
CA SER A 310 -13.30 -7.81 25.83
C SER A 310 -12.94 -7.38 27.25
N LYS A 311 -11.81 -7.85 27.78
CA LYS A 311 -11.28 -7.50 29.11
C LYS A 311 -10.29 -6.31 29.09
N ASN A 312 -10.14 -5.61 27.96
CA ASN A 312 -9.09 -4.59 27.75
C ASN A 312 -7.65 -5.10 27.94
N ASN A 313 -7.42 -6.41 27.85
CA ASN A 313 -6.10 -7.03 27.90
C ASN A 313 -5.61 -7.32 26.48
N PHE A 314 -5.15 -6.29 25.76
CA PHE A 314 -4.65 -6.42 24.38
C PHE A 314 -3.39 -5.57 24.13
N ALA A 315 -2.80 -5.03 25.19
CA ALA A 315 -1.73 -4.04 25.10
C ALA A 315 -0.50 -4.57 24.36
N ILE A 316 -0.22 -5.89 24.44
CA ILE A 316 0.91 -6.49 23.73
C ILE A 316 0.76 -6.42 22.21
N PHE A 317 -0.47 -6.55 21.68
CA PHE A 317 -0.73 -6.39 20.26
C PHE A 317 -0.53 -4.95 19.80
N TYR A 318 -0.98 -3.99 20.61
CA TYR A 318 -0.76 -2.58 20.33
C TYR A 318 0.74 -2.21 20.42
N HIS A 319 1.46 -2.77 21.39
CA HIS A 319 2.91 -2.58 21.51
C HIS A 319 3.65 -3.06 20.26
N ALA A 320 3.36 -4.29 19.79
CA ALA A 320 3.94 -4.84 18.57
C ALA A 320 3.63 -3.97 17.34
N TYR A 321 2.41 -3.42 17.26
CA TYR A 321 2.04 -2.44 16.24
C TYR A 321 2.87 -1.16 16.29
N CYS A 322 3.09 -0.58 17.48
CA CYS A 322 3.93 0.60 17.66
C CYS A 322 5.40 0.35 17.28
N GLU A 323 5.96 -0.79 17.70
CA GLU A 323 7.34 -1.19 17.39
C GLU A 323 7.55 -1.45 15.90
N PHE A 324 6.56 -2.03 15.22
CA PHE A 324 6.61 -2.22 13.78
C PHE A 324 6.76 -0.90 13.04
N SER A 325 5.92 0.09 13.39
CA SER A 325 5.95 1.40 12.75
C SER A 325 7.32 2.07 12.86
N SER A 326 7.97 2.03 14.02
CA SER A 326 9.31 2.59 14.19
C SER A 326 10.37 1.78 13.44
N THR A 327 10.36 0.45 13.58
CA THR A 327 11.39 -0.43 13.01
C THR A 327 11.34 -0.42 11.49
N TYR A 328 10.13 -0.50 10.90
CA TYR A 328 9.94 -0.46 9.44
C TYR A 328 10.46 0.84 8.82
N ASN A 329 10.29 1.98 9.51
CA ASN A 329 10.71 3.29 9.02
C ASN A 329 12.13 3.69 9.45
N GLY A 330 12.81 2.88 10.26
CA GLY A 330 14.11 3.25 10.84
C GLY A 330 14.04 4.46 11.76
N LEU A 331 12.91 4.68 12.44
CA LEU A 331 12.73 5.78 13.39
C LEU A 331 13.34 5.40 14.75
N ARG A 332 13.92 6.38 15.44
CA ARG A 332 14.47 6.20 16.79
C ARG A 332 13.38 6.03 17.85
N GLU A 333 12.25 6.67 17.65
CA GLU A 333 11.12 6.68 18.58
C GLU A 333 9.85 6.15 17.91
N THR A 334 8.98 5.52 18.69
CA THR A 334 7.67 5.05 18.23
C THR A 334 6.74 6.22 18.01
N SER A 335 6.31 6.42 16.77
CA SER A 335 5.29 7.41 16.42
C SER A 335 4.26 6.74 15.50
N PRO A 336 3.45 5.82 16.04
CA PRO A 336 2.42 5.16 15.24
C PRO A 336 1.30 6.15 14.89
N TYR A 337 0.59 5.88 13.81
CA TYR A 337 -0.61 6.61 13.45
C TYR A 337 -1.81 6.29 14.36
N LEU A 338 -2.16 5.01 14.51
CA LEU A 338 -3.32 4.63 15.28
C LEU A 338 -3.02 4.80 16.77
N ARG A 339 -3.91 5.49 17.48
CA ARG A 339 -3.89 5.56 18.93
C ARG A 339 -4.51 4.30 19.52
N LEU A 340 -4.17 3.97 20.76
CA LEU A 340 -4.67 2.76 21.45
C LEU A 340 -6.18 2.55 21.31
N LYS A 341 -6.98 3.63 21.42
CA LYS A 341 -8.43 3.58 21.28
C LYS A 341 -8.87 3.22 19.86
N THR A 342 -8.33 3.89 18.84
CA THR A 342 -8.71 3.66 17.44
C THR A 342 -8.16 2.33 16.92
N PHE A 343 -6.99 1.90 17.40
CA PHE A 343 -6.49 0.54 17.20
C PHE A 343 -7.50 -0.50 17.69
N LYS A 344 -8.06 -0.33 18.90
CA LYS A 344 -9.05 -1.27 19.43
C LYS A 344 -10.37 -1.25 18.66
N SER A 345 -10.90 -0.06 18.35
CA SER A 345 -12.27 0.09 17.84
C SER A 345 -12.41 0.02 16.33
N ASP A 346 -11.38 0.44 15.59
CA ASP A 346 -11.50 0.67 14.14
C ASP A 346 -10.51 -0.16 13.33
N ALA A 347 -9.29 -0.36 13.84
CA ALA A 347 -8.22 -1.03 13.09
C ALA A 347 -7.28 -1.87 13.98
N PRO A 348 -7.76 -2.98 14.56
CA PRO A 348 -6.92 -3.97 15.21
C PRO A 348 -6.09 -4.69 14.15
N LEU A 349 -4.79 -4.36 14.10
CA LEU A 349 -3.81 -4.91 13.15
C LEU A 349 -2.75 -5.68 13.92
N PHE A 350 -2.69 -7.00 13.70
CA PHE A 350 -1.82 -7.89 14.47
C PHE A 350 -0.49 -8.06 13.73
N ILE A 351 0.58 -7.49 14.29
CA ILE A 351 1.90 -7.56 13.67
C ILE A 351 2.72 -8.71 14.24
N ILE A 352 3.32 -9.48 13.35
CA ILE A 352 4.26 -10.56 13.68
C ILE A 352 5.62 -10.19 13.08
N ASN A 353 6.61 -9.96 13.94
CA ASN A 353 7.99 -9.69 13.53
C ASN A 353 8.74 -11.00 13.30
N CYS A 354 9.22 -11.19 12.08
CA CYS A 354 9.98 -12.35 11.64
C CYS A 354 11.37 -11.97 11.09
N GLU A 355 11.89 -10.76 11.37
CA GLU A 355 13.17 -10.33 10.80
C GLU A 355 14.36 -11.15 11.28
N ARG A 356 14.32 -11.56 12.56
CA ARG A 356 15.40 -12.32 13.20
C ARG A 356 15.09 -13.81 13.10
N GLN A 357 15.66 -14.45 12.08
CA GLN A 357 15.39 -15.85 11.77
C GLN A 357 16.59 -16.74 12.10
N LYS A 358 16.31 -18.00 12.48
CA LYS A 358 17.36 -19.01 12.66
C LYS A 358 18.09 -19.27 11.34
N GLU A 359 19.37 -19.64 11.44
CA GLU A 359 20.18 -19.97 10.26
C GLU A 359 19.62 -21.13 9.45
N THR A 360 18.89 -22.05 10.09
CA THR A 360 18.22 -23.18 9.42
C THR A 360 17.15 -22.72 8.42
N LEU A 361 16.68 -21.48 8.51
CA LEU A 361 15.74 -20.87 7.55
C LEU A 361 16.46 -20.11 6.42
N LYS A 362 17.81 -20.17 6.34
CA LYS A 362 18.61 -19.55 5.27
C LYS A 362 18.71 -20.40 3.99
N TYR A 363 18.35 -21.69 4.05
CA TYR A 363 18.48 -22.60 2.92
C TYR A 363 17.16 -23.33 2.66
N GLY A 364 16.76 -23.43 1.39
CA GLY A 364 15.57 -24.17 0.95
C GLY A 364 14.25 -23.39 1.01
N PRO A 365 13.13 -24.01 0.61
CA PRO A 365 11.81 -23.39 0.70
C PRO A 365 11.38 -23.18 2.16
N VAL A 366 10.58 -22.14 2.40
CA VAL A 366 10.01 -21.83 3.72
C VAL A 366 8.49 -21.93 3.64
N ASP A 367 7.91 -22.92 4.31
CA ASP A 367 6.46 -23.01 4.53
C ASP A 367 6.01 -21.92 5.50
N VAL A 368 4.98 -21.17 5.14
CA VAL A 368 4.42 -20.08 5.94
C VAL A 368 3.03 -20.48 6.39
N ARG A 369 2.89 -20.79 7.67
CA ARG A 369 1.62 -21.19 8.30
C ARG A 369 1.25 -20.24 9.42
N LEU A 370 0.00 -19.82 9.48
CA LEU A 370 -0.53 -18.97 10.54
C LEU A 370 -1.45 -19.78 11.44
N GLU A 371 -1.29 -19.64 12.75
CA GLU A 371 -2.19 -20.21 13.75
C GLU A 371 -2.69 -19.10 14.65
N PHE A 372 -3.99 -19.08 14.90
CA PHE A 372 -4.59 -18.10 15.79
C PHE A 372 -5.77 -18.67 16.58
N GLU A 373 -5.94 -18.13 17.77
CA GLU A 373 -6.96 -18.49 18.75
C GLU A 373 -7.70 -17.25 19.22
N ALA A 374 -9.01 -17.34 19.38
CA ALA A 374 -9.90 -16.33 19.91
C ALA A 374 -10.61 -16.82 21.17
N ASN A 375 -11.04 -15.88 22.03
CA ASN A 375 -11.77 -16.20 23.26
C ASN A 375 -13.22 -16.65 23.03
N ALA A 376 -13.75 -16.40 21.83
CA ALA A 376 -15.06 -16.84 21.37
C ALA A 376 -14.95 -17.37 19.94
N ALA A 377 -15.97 -18.08 19.46
CA ALA A 377 -16.00 -18.52 18.07
C ALA A 377 -15.94 -17.32 17.13
N PHE A 378 -15.19 -17.42 16.03
CA PHE A 378 -15.16 -16.37 15.01
C PHE A 378 -16.60 -16.09 14.53
N PRO A 379 -17.03 -14.82 14.45
CA PRO A 379 -18.36 -14.49 13.94
C PRO A 379 -18.58 -15.02 12.52
N ALA A 380 -19.83 -15.30 12.16
CA ALA A 380 -20.17 -15.67 10.79
C ALA A 380 -19.77 -14.58 9.78
N ASN A 381 -19.40 -14.97 8.56
CA ASN A 381 -18.87 -14.07 7.53
C ASN A 381 -17.56 -13.34 7.90
N THR A 382 -16.72 -13.93 8.77
CA THR A 382 -15.41 -13.34 9.08
C THR A 382 -14.38 -13.79 8.07
N THR A 383 -13.83 -12.84 7.31
CA THR A 383 -12.65 -13.06 6.46
C THR A 383 -11.39 -12.80 7.29
N ALA A 384 -10.41 -13.72 7.23
CA ALA A 384 -9.06 -13.45 7.70
C ALA A 384 -8.18 -13.01 6.53
N SER A 385 -7.40 -11.97 6.71
CA SER A 385 -6.43 -11.50 5.73
C SER A 385 -5.06 -11.39 6.38
N CYS A 386 -4.02 -11.69 5.62
CA CYS A 386 -2.66 -11.37 6.04
C CYS A 386 -1.88 -10.72 4.90
N ILE A 387 -1.05 -9.75 5.24
CA ILE A 387 -0.05 -9.20 4.33
C ILE A 387 1.32 -9.71 4.75
N ILE A 388 1.99 -10.39 3.83
CA ILE A 388 3.39 -10.80 3.99
C ILE A 388 4.28 -9.70 3.42
N ILE A 389 5.19 -9.21 4.25
CA ILE A 389 6.18 -8.20 3.87
C ILE A 389 7.51 -8.91 3.70
N HIS A 390 8.11 -8.81 2.52
CA HIS A 390 9.40 -9.42 2.21
C HIS A 390 10.22 -8.54 1.27
N ASP A 391 11.51 -8.82 1.17
CA ASP A 391 12.37 -8.09 0.25
C ASP A 391 12.15 -8.57 -1.19
N THR A 392 12.28 -7.66 -2.14
CA THR A 392 12.24 -7.95 -3.56
C THR A 392 13.40 -7.22 -4.23
N ILE A 393 14.21 -7.98 -4.97
CA ILE A 393 15.41 -7.47 -5.62
C ILE A 393 15.37 -7.84 -7.11
N TYR A 394 15.56 -6.84 -7.95
CA TYR A 394 15.77 -6.98 -9.38
C TYR A 394 17.12 -6.40 -9.77
N GLN A 395 17.68 -6.93 -10.87
CA GLN A 395 18.76 -6.31 -11.61
C GLN A 395 18.19 -5.77 -12.92
N TYR A 396 18.47 -4.49 -13.19
CA TYR A 396 17.99 -3.80 -14.37
C TYR A 396 19.16 -3.33 -15.26
N ASN A 397 19.14 -3.72 -16.52
CA ASN A 397 20.12 -3.33 -17.52
C ASN A 397 19.53 -2.23 -18.44
N PRO A 398 20.02 -0.98 -18.35
CA PRO A 398 19.35 0.17 -18.97
C PRO A 398 19.49 0.29 -20.50
N LEU A 399 20.47 -0.38 -21.11
CA LEU A 399 20.63 -0.40 -22.58
C LEU A 399 19.83 -1.55 -23.21
N SER A 400 19.94 -2.76 -22.66
CA SER A 400 19.21 -3.93 -23.18
C SER A 400 17.74 -3.98 -22.73
N GLY A 401 17.38 -3.23 -21.69
CA GLY A 401 16.04 -3.24 -21.10
C GLY A 401 15.75 -4.47 -20.25
N VAL A 402 16.71 -5.39 -20.09
CA VAL A 402 16.54 -6.66 -19.37
C VAL A 402 16.35 -6.42 -17.88
N ILE A 403 15.35 -7.08 -17.30
CA ILE A 403 15.11 -7.10 -15.86
C ILE A 403 15.12 -8.55 -15.40
N LYS A 404 15.94 -8.85 -14.39
CA LYS A 404 16.05 -10.17 -13.78
C LYS A 404 15.71 -10.08 -12.31
N LYS A 405 14.77 -10.89 -11.85
CA LYS A 405 14.48 -11.05 -10.42
C LYS A 405 15.57 -11.90 -9.78
N TYR A 406 16.08 -11.48 -8.64
CA TYR A 406 16.96 -12.31 -7.84
C TYR A 406 16.09 -13.27 -7.01
N GLU A 407 16.29 -14.57 -7.12
CA GLU A 407 15.45 -15.58 -6.45
C GLU A 407 16.11 -16.27 -5.24
N GLY A 408 17.38 -15.93 -4.97
CA GLY A 408 18.17 -16.53 -3.89
C GLY A 408 19.29 -17.41 -4.43
#